data_AF-A0A9P1GGJ6-F1
#
_entry.id   AF-A0A9P1GGJ6-F1
#
_cell.length_a   1.000
_cell.length_b   1.000
_cell.length_c   1.000
_cell.angle_alpha   90.00
_cell.angle_beta   90.00
_cell.angle_gamma   90.00
#
_symmetry.space_group_name_H-M   'P 1'
#
loop_
_entity.id
_entity.type
_entity.pdbx_description
1 polymer ?
#
loop_
_entity_poly.entity_id
_entity_poly.type
_entity_poly.pdbx_seq_one_letter_code
_entity_poly.pdbx_strand_id
1 'polypeptide(L)'
;MGSGAGKHKYEVKDPSGAKTVHVEPKDETAPKFMRSLSPLPEEPMLLCADVGGTNTRLHLFKVPDTTTAVVPDSCMVYQAKYSNVQYDSFTEVAMEFLDAAKRNTKGLGMSAPYLGCFAVAGVVVDNKCNLVNLGWKMDGNQIAKDLGMRVVYLMNDFEAQGYGILTLEPQKDCDVLQDAPLLPGAPIALLGAGTGLGQAFMTTGENGDYEVWPSEGGHKEFAPRQEGSQNLQSEMMKYLQIRFSAKSRISVERIVSGRGIANIYQFMAWKFPDKINKEIHQLFSNGARKDGTVGPVHDPAVIVEAARSGSCELCLKTMDLFTGAYGSEAGVMALKFMPFGGLFVTGGVSAKTRDFILGEKGTAHNFMDSFNDKGRVSTMLKRVPVFLVRGEDMGERGVKLKAMRMFAEALQRRNLKGKMHVTPWKRLACRRLRPRCFSARVEATKRWLDSIVIGEKLCPFAAAVKEDQKLRVLASEAKDVMALAKEVAMEAEMLVDGLNGQPGAPETTLLVLDPSQSFCATWQSFVQTSWTLQQEAIHAPGFSELLQIVLFHPQAVHSVYAEGPPDPADFTIRAPFPTVHLLREADVMKAVTSYPDTAQIPARNKAKLRSRGLAFCEERWSVVAGKI
;
A
#
# COMPACT_ATOMS: atom_id res chain seq x y z
N MET A 1 54.95 24.32 20.55
CA MET A 1 54.41 24.23 21.94
C MET A 1 53.24 23.25 21.86
N GLY A 2 53.48 21.95 21.86
CA GLY A 2 53.69 21.08 23.03
C GLY A 2 52.49 20.10 23.05
N SER A 3 52.52 18.96 22.36
CA SER A 3 53.09 17.65 22.75
C SER A 3 52.60 17.14 24.12
N GLY A 4 51.87 16.03 24.13
CA GLY A 4 51.45 15.33 25.34
C GLY A 4 50.83 13.96 25.06
N ALA A 5 51.61 13.08 24.42
CA ALA A 5 51.31 11.66 24.33
C ALA A 5 51.62 10.97 25.68
N GLY A 6 50.68 10.17 26.19
CA GLY A 6 50.90 9.25 27.30
C GLY A 6 50.69 7.81 26.84
N LYS A 7 51.77 7.05 26.68
CA LYS A 7 51.77 5.58 26.57
C LYS A 7 51.89 5.00 27.97
N HIS A 8 51.09 3.99 28.32
CA HIS A 8 51.53 2.93 29.23
C HIS A 8 51.02 1.56 28.76
N LYS A 9 51.90 0.56 28.92
CA LYS A 9 51.83 -0.82 28.44
C LYS A 9 51.00 -1.74 29.35
N TYR A 10 50.42 -2.75 28.71
CA TYR A 10 49.95 -4.08 29.12
C TYR A 10 50.12 -4.57 30.57
N GLU A 11 49.06 -5.19 31.09
CA GLU A 11 49.11 -6.39 31.92
C GLU A 11 47.97 -7.36 31.56
N VAL A 12 48.31 -8.64 31.38
CA VAL A 12 47.38 -9.78 31.24
C VAL A 12 47.77 -10.81 32.30
N LYS A 13 46.79 -11.21 33.11
CA LYS A 13 46.52 -12.54 33.76
C LYS A 13 45.38 -12.31 34.77
N ASP A 14 44.41 -13.18 35.02
CA ASP A 14 44.35 -14.65 35.02
C ASP A 14 42.87 -15.11 34.82
N PRO A 15 42.52 -16.42 34.71
CA PRO A 15 41.48 -16.93 33.83
C PRO A 15 40.29 -17.44 34.67
N SER A 16 39.25 -17.97 34.03
CA SER A 16 38.15 -18.72 34.68
C SER A 16 37.33 -17.96 35.74
N GLY A 17 36.20 -17.39 35.31
CA GLY A 17 35.20 -16.90 36.29
C GLY A 17 33.92 -16.26 35.77
N ALA A 18 33.74 -16.09 34.45
CA ALA A 18 32.52 -15.45 33.94
C ALA A 18 31.44 -16.49 33.61
N LYS A 19 30.37 -16.47 34.40
CA LYS A 19 29.08 -17.09 34.08
C LYS A 19 28.67 -16.72 32.65
N THR A 20 28.26 -17.71 31.88
CA THR A 20 27.61 -17.53 30.58
C THR A 20 26.35 -16.68 30.79
N VAL A 21 26.44 -15.38 30.52
CA VAL A 21 25.26 -14.55 30.34
C VAL A 21 24.78 -14.82 28.91
N HIS A 22 23.70 -15.58 28.78
CA HIS A 22 22.95 -15.64 27.54
C HIS A 22 22.40 -14.25 27.25
N VAL A 23 23.10 -13.49 26.40
CA VAL A 23 22.56 -12.28 25.79
C VAL A 23 21.86 -12.74 24.52
N GLU A 24 20.52 -12.78 24.56
CA GLU A 24 19.73 -12.89 23.33
C GLU A 24 20.11 -11.71 22.40
N PRO A 25 20.26 -11.94 21.08
CA PRO A 25 20.50 -10.85 20.15
C PRO A 25 19.32 -9.88 20.22
N LYS A 26 19.58 -8.63 20.59
CA LYS A 26 18.57 -7.57 20.53
C LYS A 26 18.24 -7.31 19.06
N ASP A 27 17.01 -7.62 18.69
CA ASP A 27 16.40 -7.26 17.40
C ASP A 27 16.24 -5.73 17.35
N GLU A 28 17.31 -5.03 16.95
CA GLU A 28 17.35 -3.57 16.84
C GLU A 28 16.71 -3.02 15.55
N THR A 29 16.29 -3.91 14.64
CA THR A 29 15.74 -3.60 13.32
C THR A 29 14.22 -3.40 13.30
N ALA A 30 13.47 -3.97 14.25
CA ALA A 30 12.01 -3.78 14.31
C ALA A 30 11.62 -2.42 14.93
N PRO A 31 10.56 -1.72 14.44
CA PRO A 31 9.96 -0.58 15.13
C PRO A 31 9.70 -0.89 16.60
N LYS A 32 9.97 0.06 17.50
CA LYS A 32 9.86 -0.11 18.97
C LYS A 32 8.53 -0.75 19.40
N PHE A 33 7.45 -0.41 18.70
CA PHE A 33 6.12 -0.95 18.91
C PHE A 33 6.02 -2.47 18.67
N MET A 34 6.63 -3.01 17.62
CA MET A 34 6.52 -4.45 17.32
C MET A 34 7.27 -5.32 18.32
N ARG A 35 8.29 -4.76 19.00
CA ARG A 35 8.99 -5.43 20.11
C ARG A 35 8.11 -5.58 21.35
N SER A 36 7.06 -4.77 21.52
CA SER A 36 6.15 -4.89 22.67
C SER A 36 5.11 -5.99 22.49
N LEU A 37 4.88 -6.53 21.28
CA LEU A 37 3.90 -7.59 21.01
C LEU A 37 4.37 -9.01 21.39
N SER A 38 5.24 -9.17 22.38
CA SER A 38 5.64 -10.47 22.93
C SER A 38 5.62 -10.45 24.47
N PRO A 39 5.22 -11.56 25.15
CA PRO A 39 4.68 -12.83 24.60
C PRO A 39 3.22 -12.69 24.10
N LEU A 40 2.80 -13.58 23.19
CA LEU A 40 1.44 -13.63 22.63
C LEU A 40 0.57 -14.65 23.38
N PRO A 41 -0.64 -14.31 23.83
CA PRO A 41 -1.57 -15.27 24.42
C PRO A 41 -2.12 -16.25 23.37
N GLU A 42 -2.72 -17.37 23.81
CA GLU A 42 -3.32 -18.38 22.91
C GLU A 42 -4.61 -17.89 22.23
N GLU A 43 -5.40 -17.06 22.93
CA GLU A 43 -6.63 -16.44 22.39
C GLU A 43 -6.62 -14.93 22.64
N PRO A 44 -5.78 -14.16 21.93
CA PRO A 44 -5.69 -12.71 22.10
C PRO A 44 -7.00 -12.04 21.71
N MET A 45 -7.41 -11.09 22.54
CA MET A 45 -8.45 -10.17 22.18
C MET A 45 -7.87 -8.90 21.57
N LEU A 46 -8.44 -8.42 20.47
CA LEU A 46 -8.06 -7.18 19.82
C LEU A 46 -9.20 -6.18 19.96
N LEU A 47 -8.90 -4.98 20.44
CA LEU A 47 -9.85 -3.87 20.50
C LEU A 47 -9.61 -2.94 19.32
N CYS A 48 -10.59 -2.80 18.45
CA CYS A 48 -10.58 -1.85 17.34
C CYS A 48 -11.54 -0.70 17.66
N ALA A 49 -11.16 0.54 17.36
CA ALA A 49 -12.04 1.69 17.51
C ALA A 49 -11.94 2.68 16.34
N ASP A 50 -13.07 3.24 15.94
CA ASP A 50 -13.20 4.40 15.07
C ASP A 50 -13.71 5.58 15.90
N VAL A 51 -12.81 6.51 16.24
CA VAL A 51 -13.06 7.68 17.08
C VAL A 51 -13.34 8.90 16.20
N GLY A 52 -14.61 9.12 15.91
CA GLY A 52 -15.08 10.28 15.16
C GLY A 52 -15.31 11.52 16.03
N GLY A 53 -15.77 12.61 15.41
CA GLY A 53 -16.06 13.87 16.13
C GLY A 53 -17.34 13.86 16.98
N THR A 54 -18.27 12.94 16.74
CA THR A 54 -19.57 12.89 17.46
C THR A 54 -19.79 11.55 18.13
N ASN A 55 -19.29 10.47 17.55
CA ASN A 55 -19.48 9.12 18.06
C ASN A 55 -18.16 8.36 17.98
N THR A 56 -18.02 7.38 18.87
CA THR A 56 -16.97 6.37 18.83
C THR A 56 -17.62 5.01 18.60
N ARG A 57 -17.09 4.24 17.64
CA ARG A 57 -17.50 2.85 17.39
C ARG A 57 -16.38 1.93 17.83
N LEU A 58 -16.70 0.88 18.61
CA LEU A 58 -15.72 -0.08 19.10
C LEU A 58 -16.13 -1.50 18.76
N HIS A 59 -15.13 -2.31 18.41
CA HIS A 59 -15.28 -3.71 18.02
C HIS A 59 -14.24 -4.52 18.79
N LEU A 60 -14.69 -5.60 19.42
CA LEU A 60 -13.84 -6.54 20.13
C LEU A 60 -13.78 -7.84 19.35
N PHE A 61 -12.57 -8.27 19.03
CA PHE A 61 -12.32 -9.53 18.32
C PHE A 61 -11.57 -10.50 19.22
N LYS A 62 -11.89 -11.78 19.13
CA LYS A 62 -11.13 -12.88 19.72
C LYS A 62 -10.48 -13.67 18.58
N VAL A 63 -9.16 -13.58 18.47
CA VAL A 63 -8.42 -14.07 17.31
C VAL A 63 -7.65 -15.33 17.67
N PRO A 64 -7.75 -16.43 16.91
CA PRO A 64 -6.93 -17.62 17.11
C PRO A 64 -5.44 -17.34 16.88
N ASP A 65 -4.55 -17.98 17.65
CA ASP A 65 -3.09 -17.84 17.48
C ASP A 65 -2.53 -18.46 16.18
N THR A 66 -3.37 -19.12 15.40
CA THR A 66 -3.04 -19.70 14.10
C THR A 66 -3.37 -18.80 12.92
N THR A 67 -3.98 -17.63 13.16
CA THR A 67 -4.56 -16.85 12.06
C THR A 67 -3.49 -16.20 11.19
N THR A 68 -3.52 -16.50 9.89
CA THR A 68 -2.83 -15.74 8.84
C THR A 68 -3.62 -14.46 8.55
N ALA A 69 -2.94 -13.36 8.21
CA ALA A 69 -3.34 -11.98 7.84
C ALA A 69 -4.83 -11.54 7.71
N VAL A 70 -5.79 -12.43 7.43
CA VAL A 70 -7.23 -12.18 7.33
C VAL A 70 -7.99 -12.98 8.39
N VAL A 71 -8.56 -12.29 9.37
CA VAL A 71 -9.43 -12.89 10.40
C VAL A 71 -10.91 -12.78 9.98
N PRO A 72 -11.67 -13.90 9.94
CA PRO A 72 -13.09 -13.87 9.61
C PRO A 72 -13.92 -13.00 10.55
N ASP A 73 -15.05 -12.47 10.07
CA ASP A 73 -15.99 -11.70 10.91
C ASP A 73 -16.56 -12.52 12.08
N SER A 74 -16.55 -13.85 11.98
CA SER A 74 -16.94 -14.75 13.07
C SER A 74 -16.08 -14.62 14.32
N CYS A 75 -14.91 -13.97 14.23
CA CYS A 75 -14.07 -13.66 15.38
C CYS A 75 -14.52 -12.40 16.14
N MET A 76 -15.49 -11.64 15.62
CA MET A 76 -16.04 -10.49 16.33
C MET A 76 -16.93 -10.97 17.48
N VAL A 77 -16.58 -10.56 18.70
CA VAL A 77 -17.26 -10.96 19.94
C VAL A 77 -18.28 -9.93 20.38
N TYR A 78 -17.97 -8.64 20.19
CA TYR A 78 -18.84 -7.56 20.62
C TYR A 78 -18.60 -6.30 19.79
N GLN A 79 -19.65 -5.52 19.54
CA GLN A 79 -19.56 -4.22 18.91
C GLN A 79 -20.59 -3.26 19.54
N ALA A 80 -20.23 -1.99 19.64
CA ALA A 80 -21.13 -0.96 20.13
C ALA A 80 -20.69 0.42 19.67
N LYS A 81 -21.61 1.38 19.76
CA LYS A 81 -21.42 2.78 19.39
C LYS A 81 -21.82 3.66 20.57
N TYR A 82 -20.98 4.64 20.87
CA TYR A 82 -21.16 5.60 21.96
C TYR A 82 -21.19 7.02 21.43
N SER A 83 -22.00 7.86 22.06
CA SER A 83 -22.03 9.30 21.77
C SER A 83 -20.94 9.99 22.58
N ASN A 84 -20.03 10.70 21.92
CA ASN A 84 -18.86 11.27 22.58
C ASN A 84 -19.21 12.39 23.58
N VAL A 85 -20.39 13.00 23.45
CA VAL A 85 -20.85 14.06 24.38
C VAL A 85 -21.20 13.53 25.78
N GLN A 86 -21.26 12.21 25.96
CA GLN A 86 -21.57 11.57 27.24
C GLN A 86 -20.33 11.24 28.07
N TYR A 87 -19.12 11.52 27.55
CA TYR A 87 -17.85 11.08 28.14
C TYR A 87 -16.80 12.19 28.09
N ASP A 88 -15.94 12.24 29.10
CA ASP A 88 -14.88 13.25 29.21
C ASP A 88 -13.56 12.76 28.60
N SER A 89 -13.45 11.46 28.31
CA SER A 89 -12.28 10.87 27.67
C SER A 89 -12.60 9.59 26.87
N PHE A 90 -11.73 9.25 25.91
CA PHE A 90 -11.81 7.97 25.20
C PHE A 90 -11.66 6.77 26.16
N THR A 91 -10.83 6.90 27.21
CA THR A 91 -10.59 5.83 28.17
C THR A 91 -11.89 5.43 28.88
N GLU A 92 -12.75 6.39 29.24
CA GLU A 92 -14.06 6.11 29.82
C GLU A 92 -14.98 5.35 28.85
N VAL A 93 -15.00 5.76 27.58
CA VAL A 93 -15.77 5.04 26.54
C VAL A 93 -15.29 3.60 26.41
N ALA A 94 -13.97 3.39 26.37
CA ALA A 94 -13.38 2.06 26.23
C ALA A 94 -13.64 1.18 27.48
N MET A 95 -13.63 1.74 28.68
CA MET A 95 -13.98 1.02 29.91
C MET A 95 -15.46 0.61 29.91
N GLU A 96 -16.38 1.54 29.62
CA GLU A 96 -17.81 1.21 29.52
C GLU A 96 -18.07 0.15 28.45
N PHE A 97 -17.38 0.22 27.31
CA PHE A 97 -17.45 -0.78 26.26
C PHE A 97 -17.00 -2.16 26.72
N LEU A 98 -15.84 -2.25 27.39
CA LEU A 98 -15.32 -3.53 27.87
C LEU A 98 -16.20 -4.14 28.96
N ASP A 99 -16.79 -3.31 29.83
CA ASP A 99 -17.71 -3.79 30.85
C ASP A 99 -19.08 -4.17 30.27
N ALA A 100 -19.55 -3.48 29.23
CA ALA A 100 -20.72 -3.90 28.44
C ALA A 100 -20.45 -5.22 27.72
N ALA A 101 -19.27 -5.39 27.11
CA ALA A 101 -18.87 -6.63 26.45
C ALA A 101 -18.88 -7.81 27.44
N LYS A 102 -18.28 -7.65 28.63
CA LYS A 102 -18.28 -8.69 29.68
C LYS A 102 -19.70 -9.09 30.11
N ARG A 103 -20.58 -8.12 30.30
CA ARG A 103 -21.98 -8.36 30.70
C ARG A 103 -22.77 -9.13 29.64
N ASN A 104 -22.53 -8.84 28.36
CA ASN A 104 -23.29 -9.39 27.23
C ASN A 104 -22.74 -10.71 26.68
N THR A 105 -21.50 -11.08 27.01
CA THR A 105 -20.80 -12.25 26.42
C THR A 105 -20.58 -13.40 27.42
N LYS A 106 -21.39 -13.45 28.49
CA LYS A 106 -21.31 -14.40 29.62
C LYS A 106 -20.85 -15.79 29.16
N GLY A 107 -19.65 -16.21 29.60
CA GLY A 107 -19.08 -17.54 29.34
C GLY A 107 -17.81 -17.59 28.50
N LEU A 108 -17.39 -16.48 27.87
CA LEU A 108 -16.23 -16.47 26.95
C LEU A 108 -14.84 -16.28 27.60
N GLY A 109 -14.74 -16.18 28.93
CA GLY A 109 -13.46 -16.03 29.63
C GLY A 109 -12.69 -14.77 29.19
N MET A 110 -13.34 -13.61 29.23
CA MET A 110 -12.75 -12.36 28.74
C MET A 110 -11.53 -11.93 29.56
N SER A 111 -10.36 -11.96 28.94
CA SER A 111 -9.13 -11.31 29.41
C SER A 111 -9.12 -9.82 29.04
N ALA A 112 -8.13 -9.05 29.50
CA ALA A 112 -7.92 -7.70 28.96
C ALA A 112 -7.52 -7.81 27.48
N PRO A 113 -7.96 -6.88 26.60
CA PRO A 113 -7.52 -6.85 25.22
C PRO A 113 -5.99 -6.80 25.15
N TYR A 114 -5.41 -7.61 24.27
CA TYR A 114 -3.97 -7.67 24.08
C TYR A 114 -3.46 -6.45 23.29
N LEU A 115 -4.12 -6.14 22.18
CA LEU A 115 -3.77 -5.05 21.26
C LEU A 115 -4.99 -4.15 21.05
N GLY A 116 -4.79 -2.84 21.21
CA GLY A 116 -5.72 -1.81 20.77
C GLY A 116 -5.25 -1.16 19.46
N CYS A 117 -6.14 -1.00 18.48
CA CYS A 117 -5.88 -0.21 17.27
C CYS A 117 -7.01 0.79 17.09
N PHE A 118 -6.72 2.09 17.14
CA PHE A 118 -7.75 3.13 17.18
C PHE A 118 -7.51 4.16 16.08
N ALA A 119 -8.46 4.26 15.14
CA ALA A 119 -8.53 5.39 14.22
C ALA A 119 -9.04 6.63 14.97
N VAL A 120 -8.38 7.76 14.76
CA VAL A 120 -8.73 9.02 15.40
C VAL A 120 -8.81 10.14 14.36
N ALA A 121 -9.84 10.97 14.46
CA ALA A 121 -10.06 12.13 13.58
C ALA A 121 -9.10 13.29 13.90
N GLY A 122 -7.80 13.08 13.70
CA GLY A 122 -6.75 14.07 13.92
C GLY A 122 -5.35 13.58 13.54
N VAL A 123 -4.38 14.48 13.65
CA VAL A 123 -2.96 14.18 13.41
C VAL A 123 -2.41 13.34 14.55
N VAL A 124 -1.85 12.18 14.22
CA VAL A 124 -1.15 11.31 15.18
C VAL A 124 0.34 11.56 15.09
N VAL A 125 0.96 11.94 16.21
CA VAL A 125 2.42 12.09 16.36
C VAL A 125 2.85 11.35 17.61
N ASP A 126 3.90 10.51 17.50
CA ASP A 126 4.43 9.72 18.62
C ASP A 126 3.36 8.92 19.39
N ASN A 127 2.40 8.35 18.65
CA ASN A 127 1.26 7.60 19.21
C ASN A 127 0.34 8.45 20.11
N LYS A 128 0.25 9.75 19.82
CA LYS A 128 -0.60 10.71 20.53
C LYS A 128 -1.43 11.52 19.55
N CYS A 129 -2.64 11.88 19.96
CA CYS A 129 -3.54 12.72 19.19
C CYS A 129 -4.31 13.66 20.13
N ASN A 130 -4.53 14.90 19.68
CA ASN A 130 -5.37 15.86 20.38
C ASN A 130 -6.66 16.09 19.58
N LEU A 131 -7.78 15.58 20.08
CA LEU A 131 -9.09 15.77 19.47
C LEU A 131 -9.68 17.08 19.99
N VAL A 132 -9.20 18.20 19.42
CA VAL A 132 -9.53 19.56 19.89
C VAL A 132 -11.04 19.80 20.00
N ASN A 133 -11.84 19.26 19.06
CA ASN A 133 -13.30 19.40 19.07
C ASN A 133 -13.98 18.69 20.26
N LEU A 134 -13.35 17.66 20.82
CA LEU A 134 -13.84 16.90 21.98
C LEU A 134 -13.14 17.29 23.28
N GLY A 135 -12.02 18.02 23.22
CA GLY A 135 -11.15 18.27 24.37
C GLY A 135 -10.36 17.04 24.83
N TRP A 136 -10.43 15.91 24.10
CA TRP A 136 -9.77 14.67 24.48
C TRP A 136 -8.31 14.66 24.05
N LYS A 137 -7.42 14.34 24.99
CA LYS A 137 -6.01 14.04 24.73
C LYS A 137 -5.81 12.53 24.77
N MET A 138 -5.48 11.94 23.63
CA MET A 138 -5.22 10.51 23.52
C MET A 138 -3.71 10.28 23.50
N ASP A 139 -3.22 9.51 24.46
CA ASP A 139 -1.85 8.97 24.48
C ASP A 139 -1.97 7.45 24.50
N GLY A 140 -1.64 6.81 23.39
CA GLY A 140 -1.80 5.36 23.25
C GLY A 140 -1.05 4.58 24.34
N ASN A 141 0.11 5.06 24.78
CA ASN A 141 0.87 4.37 25.84
C ASN A 141 0.17 4.50 27.21
N GLN A 142 -0.49 5.63 27.48
CA GLN A 142 -1.26 5.82 28.70
C GLN A 142 -2.54 4.98 28.66
N ILE A 143 -3.27 5.00 27.54
CA ILE A 143 -4.48 4.18 27.35
C ILE A 143 -4.16 2.69 27.50
N ALA A 144 -3.02 2.23 26.96
CA ALA A 144 -2.58 0.84 27.12
C ALA A 144 -2.40 0.46 28.60
N LYS A 145 -1.79 1.34 29.41
CA LYS A 145 -1.64 1.13 30.86
C LYS A 145 -2.99 1.12 31.57
N ASP A 146 -3.84 2.10 31.28
CA ASP A 146 -5.12 2.29 31.95
C ASP A 146 -6.10 1.14 31.68
N LEU A 147 -6.05 0.57 30.47
CA LEU A 147 -6.91 -0.54 30.05
C LEU A 147 -6.26 -1.92 30.22
N GLY A 148 -5.03 -1.99 30.76
CA GLY A 148 -4.29 -3.24 30.92
C GLY A 148 -3.94 -3.94 29.61
N MET A 149 -3.85 -3.19 28.50
CA MET A 149 -3.47 -3.71 27.19
C MET A 149 -1.95 -3.78 27.07
N ARG A 150 -1.46 -4.74 26.28
CA ARG A 150 -0.04 -4.82 26.00
C ARG A 150 0.43 -3.62 25.20
N VAL A 151 -0.38 -3.22 24.22
CA VAL A 151 -0.05 -2.11 23.34
C VAL A 151 -1.29 -1.51 22.70
N VAL A 152 -1.24 -0.21 22.46
CA VAL A 152 -2.26 0.56 21.73
C VAL A 152 -1.57 1.30 20.60
N TYR A 153 -2.13 1.20 19.40
CA TYR A 153 -1.72 1.93 18.21
C TYR A 153 -2.80 2.92 17.82
N LEU A 154 -2.46 4.20 17.82
CA LEU A 154 -3.30 5.26 17.28
C LEU A 154 -2.93 5.48 15.81
N MET A 155 -3.93 5.64 14.96
CA MET A 155 -3.77 5.92 13.54
C MET A 155 -4.74 7.00 13.09
N ASN A 156 -4.40 7.71 12.02
CA ASN A 156 -5.30 8.70 11.47
C ASN A 156 -6.58 8.04 10.87
N ASP A 157 -7.72 8.73 10.89
CA ASP A 157 -8.99 8.24 10.35
C ASP A 157 -8.94 7.98 8.84
N PHE A 158 -8.23 8.80 8.07
CA PHE A 158 -8.02 8.57 6.64
C PHE A 158 -6.94 7.54 6.34
N GLU A 159 -5.97 7.36 7.25
CA GLU A 159 -5.10 6.18 7.21
C GLU A 159 -5.94 4.90 7.33
N ALA A 160 -6.88 4.87 8.26
CA ALA A 160 -7.80 3.75 8.42
C ALA A 160 -8.67 3.56 7.17
N GLN A 161 -9.29 4.62 6.63
CA GLN A 161 -10.05 4.49 5.38
C GLN A 161 -9.20 3.93 4.23
N GLY A 162 -7.91 4.29 4.15
CA GLY A 162 -6.99 3.71 3.18
C GLY A 162 -6.85 2.19 3.30
N TYR A 163 -6.64 1.68 4.52
CA TYR A 163 -6.64 0.23 4.75
C TYR A 163 -8.01 -0.39 4.50
N GLY A 164 -9.10 0.34 4.79
CA GLY A 164 -10.46 -0.09 4.49
C GLY A 164 -10.68 -0.34 3.00
N ILE A 165 -10.12 0.49 2.13
CA ILE A 165 -10.20 0.31 0.67
C ILE A 165 -9.59 -1.02 0.22
N LEU A 166 -8.53 -1.50 0.88
CA LEU A 166 -7.90 -2.78 0.55
C LEU A 166 -8.79 -4.00 0.84
N THR A 167 -9.90 -3.80 1.56
CA THR A 167 -10.91 -4.84 1.84
C THR A 167 -12.05 -4.86 0.82
N LEU A 168 -12.10 -3.90 -0.10
CA LEU A 168 -13.19 -3.76 -1.05
C LEU A 168 -13.05 -4.75 -2.21
N GLU A 169 -14.19 -5.24 -2.67
CA GLU A 169 -14.35 -5.81 -4.00
C GLU A 169 -14.97 -4.72 -4.90
N PRO A 170 -14.20 -4.05 -5.79
CA PRO A 170 -14.69 -2.87 -6.52
C PRO A 170 -16.00 -3.09 -7.29
N GLN A 171 -16.22 -4.29 -7.83
CA GLN A 171 -17.44 -4.62 -8.57
C GLN A 171 -18.69 -4.71 -7.67
N LYS A 172 -18.53 -5.01 -6.38
CA LYS A 172 -19.63 -5.15 -5.42
C LYS A 172 -19.83 -3.88 -4.61
N ASP A 173 -18.73 -3.32 -4.12
CA ASP A 173 -18.75 -2.28 -3.10
C ASP A 173 -18.68 -0.85 -3.65
N CYS A 174 -18.40 -0.70 -4.95
CA CYS A 174 -18.20 0.60 -5.58
C CYS A 174 -19.10 0.83 -6.79
N ASP A 175 -19.32 2.10 -7.10
CA ASP A 175 -19.73 2.55 -8.42
C ASP A 175 -18.50 2.95 -9.23
N VAL A 176 -18.46 2.54 -10.48
CA VAL A 176 -17.36 2.88 -11.40
C VAL A 176 -17.65 4.25 -12.01
N LEU A 177 -16.85 5.25 -11.65
CA LEU A 177 -16.93 6.60 -12.22
C LEU A 177 -16.11 6.72 -13.51
N GLN A 178 -14.98 6.00 -13.57
CA GLN A 178 -14.17 5.88 -14.77
C GLN A 178 -13.61 4.48 -14.88
N ASP A 179 -14.06 3.77 -15.91
CA ASP A 179 -13.61 2.41 -16.19
C ASP A 179 -12.25 2.44 -16.90
N ALA A 180 -11.23 1.92 -16.22
CA ALA A 180 -9.90 1.76 -16.75
C ALA A 180 -9.21 0.56 -16.06
N PRO A 181 -8.24 -0.10 -16.72
CA PRO A 181 -7.54 -1.22 -16.10
C PRO A 181 -6.77 -0.81 -14.83
N LEU A 182 -6.93 -1.59 -13.77
CA LEU A 182 -6.09 -1.51 -12.58
C LEU A 182 -4.68 -2.00 -12.91
N LEU A 183 -3.66 -1.27 -12.46
CA LEU A 183 -2.26 -1.68 -12.56
C LEU A 183 -1.78 -2.17 -11.18
N PRO A 184 -1.57 -3.49 -10.98
CA PRO A 184 -1.04 -4.01 -9.71
C PRO A 184 0.31 -3.39 -9.35
N GLY A 185 0.51 -3.07 -8.08
CA GLY A 185 1.73 -2.42 -7.59
C GLY A 185 1.81 -0.92 -7.82
N ALA A 186 0.93 -0.35 -8.65
CA ALA A 186 0.90 1.10 -8.85
C ALA A 186 0.26 1.82 -7.66
N PRO A 187 0.55 3.12 -7.45
CA PRO A 187 -0.05 3.87 -6.37
C PRO A 187 -1.58 3.82 -6.39
N ILE A 188 -2.18 3.84 -5.20
CA ILE A 188 -3.61 4.04 -5.00
C ILE A 188 -3.79 5.40 -4.34
N ALA A 189 -4.80 6.16 -4.73
CA ALA A 189 -5.15 7.41 -4.05
C ALA A 189 -6.57 7.34 -3.50
N LEU A 190 -6.81 8.01 -2.38
CA LEU A 190 -8.15 8.16 -1.82
C LEU A 190 -8.40 9.58 -1.33
N LEU A 191 -9.64 10.03 -1.55
CA LEU A 191 -10.15 11.26 -0.96
C LEU A 191 -11.59 11.08 -0.53
N GLY A 192 -12.00 11.82 0.50
CA GLY A 192 -13.36 11.70 0.97
C GLY A 192 -13.88 12.94 1.68
N ALA A 193 -15.05 13.40 1.24
CA ALA A 193 -15.80 14.43 1.93
C ALA A 193 -16.57 13.83 3.11
N GLY A 194 -16.42 14.46 4.27
CA GLY A 194 -17.15 14.19 5.50
C GLY A 194 -17.42 15.50 6.24
N THR A 195 -17.15 15.52 7.55
CA THR A 195 -17.07 16.78 8.30
C THR A 195 -15.98 17.71 7.73
N GLY A 196 -14.87 17.12 7.28
CA GLY A 196 -13.78 17.77 6.54
C GLY A 196 -13.52 17.10 5.18
N LEU A 197 -12.31 17.26 4.66
CA LEU A 197 -11.83 16.60 3.45
C LEU A 197 -10.51 15.89 3.74
N GLY A 198 -10.56 14.57 3.94
CA GLY A 198 -9.33 13.81 4.08
C GLY A 198 -8.81 13.29 2.75
N GLN A 199 -7.50 13.09 2.71
CA GLN A 199 -6.77 12.60 1.55
C GLN A 199 -5.63 11.70 2.00
N ALA A 200 -5.44 10.60 1.31
CA ALA A 200 -4.31 9.71 1.51
C ALA A 200 -3.91 9.06 0.18
N PHE A 201 -2.71 8.50 0.15
CA PHE A 201 -2.27 7.65 -0.94
C PHE A 201 -1.61 6.39 -0.38
N MET A 202 -1.47 5.38 -1.21
CA MET A 202 -0.87 4.11 -0.85
C MET A 202 0.18 3.71 -1.86
N THR A 203 1.24 3.08 -1.37
CA THR A 203 2.27 2.45 -2.20
C THR A 203 2.48 1.03 -1.71
N THR A 204 2.87 0.14 -2.60
CA THR A 204 3.23 -1.22 -2.20
C THR A 204 4.57 -1.23 -1.50
N GLY A 205 4.64 -1.89 -0.34
CA GLY A 205 5.87 -2.24 0.35
C GLY A 205 6.58 -3.43 -0.32
N GLU A 206 7.75 -3.80 0.23
CA GLU A 206 8.61 -4.87 -0.30
C GLU A 206 7.93 -6.26 -0.30
N ASN A 207 6.97 -6.47 0.60
CA ASN A 207 6.14 -7.67 0.68
C ASN A 207 4.94 -7.67 -0.29
N GLY A 208 4.77 -6.61 -1.10
CA GLY A 208 3.65 -6.43 -2.02
C GLY A 208 2.36 -5.92 -1.36
N ASP A 209 2.30 -5.79 -0.03
CA ASP A 209 1.18 -5.18 0.65
C ASP A 209 1.20 -3.66 0.47
N TYR A 210 0.03 -3.05 0.31
CA TYR A 210 -0.08 -1.60 0.35
C TYR A 210 0.04 -1.07 1.78
N GLU A 211 0.88 -0.06 1.94
CA GLU A 211 0.97 0.80 3.12
C GLU A 211 0.32 2.15 2.82
N VAL A 212 -0.37 2.70 3.82
CA VAL A 212 -1.14 3.94 3.70
C VAL A 212 -0.34 5.12 4.22
N TRP A 213 -0.30 6.19 3.42
CA TRP A 213 0.32 7.45 3.76
C TRP A 213 -0.76 8.52 3.92
N PRO A 214 -1.15 8.86 5.18
CA PRO A 214 -2.13 9.91 5.43
C PRO A 214 -1.57 11.29 5.06
N SER A 215 -2.45 12.21 4.70
CA SER A 215 -2.07 13.59 4.38
C SER A 215 -3.13 14.59 4.77
N GLU A 216 -2.71 15.82 5.05
CA GLU A 216 -3.59 16.98 5.25
C GLU A 216 -3.92 17.68 3.93
N GLY A 217 -4.05 16.91 2.85
CA GLY A 217 -4.17 17.42 1.49
C GLY A 217 -5.42 18.28 1.25
N GLY A 218 -6.51 18.04 1.99
CA GLY A 218 -7.72 18.87 1.94
C GLY A 218 -7.52 20.31 2.45
N HIS A 219 -6.46 20.57 3.22
CA HIS A 219 -6.12 21.90 3.70
C HIS A 219 -5.34 22.76 2.69
N LYS A 220 -4.95 22.21 1.54
CA LYS A 220 -4.30 22.98 0.47
C LYS A 220 -5.22 24.06 -0.11
N GLU A 221 -4.64 25.00 -0.85
CA GLU A 221 -5.35 26.09 -1.51
C GLU A 221 -6.42 25.59 -2.48
N PHE A 222 -7.60 26.20 -2.41
CA PHE A 222 -8.63 26.10 -3.44
C PHE A 222 -8.22 26.91 -4.66
N ALA A 223 -8.18 26.26 -5.83
CA ALA A 223 -7.90 26.90 -7.11
C ALA A 223 -9.22 27.09 -7.88
N PRO A 224 -9.81 28.29 -7.88
CA PRO A 224 -11.09 28.54 -8.54
C PRO A 224 -10.98 28.34 -10.05
N ARG A 225 -11.93 27.61 -10.62
CA ARG A 225 -12.08 27.43 -12.07
C ARG A 225 -13.10 28.44 -12.63
N GLN A 226 -12.88 28.86 -13.87
CA GLN A 226 -13.84 29.67 -14.62
C GLN A 226 -14.65 28.75 -15.52
N GLU A 227 -15.98 28.80 -15.40
CA GLU A 227 -16.90 28.04 -16.25
C GLU A 227 -17.98 28.99 -16.78
N GLY A 228 -18.06 29.11 -18.11
CA GLY A 228 -18.99 30.02 -18.80
C GLY A 228 -18.68 31.52 -18.59
N SER A 229 -19.71 32.36 -18.70
CA SER A 229 -19.60 33.82 -18.60
C SER A 229 -19.62 34.36 -17.16
N GLN A 230 -19.85 33.51 -16.16
CA GLN A 230 -19.89 33.92 -14.74
C GLN A 230 -18.71 33.35 -13.96
N ASN A 231 -17.96 34.22 -13.27
CA ASN A 231 -16.79 33.84 -12.49
C ASN A 231 -17.15 33.41 -11.05
N LEU A 232 -18.12 32.49 -10.91
CA LEU A 232 -18.74 32.13 -9.62
C LEU A 232 -17.74 31.60 -8.59
N GLN A 233 -16.81 30.71 -8.97
CA GLN A 233 -15.86 30.14 -8.01
C GLN A 233 -14.87 31.18 -7.48
N SER A 234 -14.41 32.12 -8.30
CA SER A 234 -13.51 33.19 -7.84
C SER A 234 -14.23 34.18 -6.92
N GLU A 235 -15.49 34.51 -7.21
CA GLU A 235 -16.31 35.35 -6.34
C GLU A 235 -16.63 34.65 -5.02
N MET A 236 -16.95 33.36 -5.06
CA MET A 236 -17.13 32.53 -3.87
C MET A 236 -15.86 32.52 -3.01
N MET A 237 -14.69 32.35 -3.62
CA MET A 237 -13.42 32.39 -2.90
C MET A 237 -13.24 33.73 -2.16
N LYS A 238 -13.52 34.87 -2.83
CA LYS A 238 -13.46 36.21 -2.20
C LYS A 238 -14.47 36.35 -1.06
N TYR A 239 -15.69 35.88 -1.26
CA TYR A 239 -16.74 35.88 -0.23
C TYR A 239 -16.29 35.08 1.01
N LEU A 240 -15.72 33.88 0.82
CA LEU A 240 -15.23 33.05 1.91
C LEU A 240 -14.00 33.66 2.59
N GLN A 241 -13.13 34.36 1.86
CA GLN A 241 -12.01 35.11 2.44
C GLN A 241 -12.50 36.18 3.41
N ILE A 242 -13.51 36.97 3.02
CA ILE A 242 -14.12 37.98 3.89
C ILE A 242 -14.77 37.31 5.09
N ARG A 243 -15.60 36.29 4.86
CA ARG A 243 -16.39 35.62 5.90
C ARG A 243 -15.51 34.97 6.98
N PHE A 244 -14.40 34.36 6.60
CA PHE A 244 -13.49 33.70 7.54
C PHE A 244 -12.33 34.61 7.98
N SER A 245 -12.34 35.90 7.61
CA SER A 245 -11.23 36.83 7.85
C SER A 245 -9.89 36.27 7.38
N ALA A 246 -9.91 35.48 6.30
CA ALA A 246 -8.75 34.79 5.77
C ALA A 246 -7.96 35.74 4.86
N LYS A 247 -6.72 36.06 5.26
CA LYS A 247 -5.90 37.09 4.60
C LYS A 247 -5.32 36.68 3.24
N SER A 248 -5.19 35.38 2.96
CA SER A 248 -4.43 34.89 1.80
C SER A 248 -5.12 33.78 1.02
N ARG A 249 -5.64 32.75 1.68
CA ARG A 249 -6.15 31.55 1.01
C ARG A 249 -7.41 30.99 1.66
N ILE A 250 -8.13 30.19 0.88
CA ILE A 250 -9.19 29.30 1.34
C ILE A 250 -8.76 27.87 1.04
N SER A 251 -8.96 26.94 1.98
CA SER A 251 -8.64 25.54 1.73
C SER A 251 -9.71 24.85 0.89
N VAL A 252 -9.34 23.81 0.13
CA VAL A 252 -10.30 23.00 -0.63
C VAL A 252 -11.40 22.43 0.26
N GLU A 253 -11.05 21.98 1.47
CA GLU A 253 -12.02 21.50 2.48
C GLU A 253 -13.17 22.48 2.77
N ARG A 254 -12.91 23.79 2.71
CA ARG A 254 -13.95 24.81 2.96
C ARG A 254 -15.00 24.87 1.86
N ILE A 255 -14.78 24.19 0.74
CA ILE A 255 -15.69 24.03 -0.38
C ILE A 255 -16.17 22.57 -0.48
N VAL A 256 -15.24 21.61 -0.36
CA VAL A 256 -15.50 20.17 -0.54
C VAL A 256 -15.59 19.49 0.82
N SER A 257 -16.70 19.69 1.52
CA SER A 257 -17.07 18.99 2.76
C SER A 257 -18.56 19.22 3.04
N GLY A 258 -19.12 18.59 4.08
CA GLY A 258 -20.47 18.93 4.52
C GLY A 258 -20.62 20.42 4.87
N ARG A 259 -19.65 20.99 5.60
CA ARG A 259 -19.60 22.43 5.88
C ARG A 259 -19.35 23.25 4.61
N GLY A 260 -18.64 22.67 3.64
CA GLY A 260 -18.41 23.26 2.33
C GLY A 260 -19.71 23.47 1.54
N ILE A 261 -20.62 22.50 1.52
CA ILE A 261 -21.95 22.64 0.90
C ILE A 261 -22.71 23.83 1.53
N ALA A 262 -22.70 23.95 2.85
CA ALA A 262 -23.31 25.09 3.55
C ALA A 262 -22.65 26.43 3.18
N ASN A 263 -21.32 26.47 3.08
CA ASN A 263 -20.58 27.66 2.66
C ASN A 263 -20.93 28.10 1.23
N ILE A 264 -21.02 27.14 0.30
CA ILE A 264 -21.40 27.40 -1.09
C ILE A 264 -22.84 27.95 -1.12
N TYR A 265 -23.79 27.31 -0.42
CA TYR A 265 -25.17 27.80 -0.38
C TYR A 265 -25.28 29.22 0.17
N GLN A 266 -24.56 29.54 1.25
CA GLN A 266 -24.57 30.88 1.84
C GLN A 266 -23.99 31.93 0.89
N PHE A 267 -22.95 31.60 0.12
CA PHE A 267 -22.48 32.45 -0.97
C PHE A 267 -23.57 32.63 -2.05
N MET A 268 -24.22 31.55 -2.47
CA MET A 268 -25.26 31.60 -3.50
C MET A 268 -26.47 32.43 -3.04
N ALA A 269 -26.88 32.32 -1.77
CA ALA A 269 -27.94 33.12 -1.17
C ALA A 269 -27.56 34.61 -1.06
N TRP A 270 -26.31 34.90 -0.69
CA TRP A 270 -25.79 36.28 -0.66
C TRP A 270 -25.74 36.90 -2.07
N LYS A 271 -25.30 36.13 -3.07
CA LYS A 271 -25.14 36.61 -4.45
C LYS A 271 -26.49 36.75 -5.18
N PHE A 272 -27.46 35.89 -4.87
CA PHE A 272 -28.77 35.85 -5.53
C PHE A 272 -29.92 35.90 -4.51
N PRO A 273 -30.08 37.00 -3.76
CA PRO A 273 -31.06 37.09 -2.67
C PRO A 273 -32.51 36.90 -3.17
N ASP A 274 -32.83 37.38 -4.37
CA ASP A 274 -34.17 37.26 -4.95
C ASP A 274 -34.54 35.83 -5.35
N LYS A 275 -33.55 34.93 -5.42
CA LYS A 275 -33.75 33.50 -5.74
C LYS A 275 -33.86 32.61 -4.52
N ILE A 276 -33.85 33.17 -3.31
CA ILE A 276 -33.95 32.41 -2.08
C ILE A 276 -35.36 31.83 -1.94
N ASN A 277 -35.45 30.50 -1.87
CA ASN A 277 -36.64 29.85 -1.33
C ASN A 277 -36.65 30.03 0.21
N LYS A 278 -37.58 30.84 0.72
CA LYS A 278 -37.65 31.24 2.13
C LYS A 278 -37.82 30.06 3.09
N GLU A 279 -38.64 29.09 2.74
CA GLU A 279 -38.89 27.91 3.57
C GLU A 279 -37.61 27.08 3.72
N ILE A 280 -36.98 26.74 2.59
CA ILE A 280 -35.70 25.98 2.59
C ILE A 280 -34.60 26.76 3.31
N HIS A 281 -34.52 28.08 3.11
CA HIS A 281 -33.55 28.92 3.79
C HIS A 281 -33.74 28.94 5.30
N GLN A 282 -35.00 28.93 5.77
CA GLN A 282 -35.31 28.85 7.18
C GLN A 282 -34.92 27.48 7.77
N LEU A 283 -35.29 26.38 7.11
CA LEU A 283 -34.91 25.02 7.50
C LEU A 283 -33.39 24.85 7.56
N PHE A 284 -32.67 25.36 6.56
CA PHE A 284 -31.21 25.38 6.55
C PHE A 284 -30.67 26.18 7.74
N SER A 285 -31.21 27.37 7.98
CA SER A 285 -30.70 28.29 9.01
C SER A 285 -30.91 27.76 10.43
N ASN A 286 -32.04 27.13 10.73
CA ASN A 286 -32.34 26.61 12.06
C ASN A 286 -32.00 25.12 12.26
N GLY A 287 -31.64 24.40 11.19
CA GLY A 287 -31.34 22.98 11.23
C GLY A 287 -32.57 22.07 11.28
N ALA A 288 -33.79 22.61 11.15
CA ALA A 288 -35.00 21.80 11.16
C ALA A 288 -35.11 20.96 9.88
N ARG A 289 -35.55 19.71 10.03
CA ARG A 289 -35.76 18.78 8.93
C ARG A 289 -37.24 18.44 8.77
N LYS A 290 -37.62 18.02 7.56
CA LYS A 290 -39.01 17.67 7.21
C LYS A 290 -39.53 16.47 7.99
N ASP A 291 -38.65 15.58 8.45
CA ASP A 291 -38.98 14.42 9.28
C ASP A 291 -39.18 14.76 10.77
N GLY A 292 -39.13 16.04 11.15
CA GLY A 292 -39.28 16.50 12.53
C GLY A 292 -38.00 16.41 13.37
N THR A 293 -36.91 15.87 12.82
CA THR A 293 -35.61 15.87 13.49
C THR A 293 -34.90 17.22 13.35
N VAL A 294 -33.97 17.50 14.25
CA VAL A 294 -33.18 18.75 14.25
C VAL A 294 -31.71 18.39 14.01
N GLY A 295 -31.18 18.86 12.88
CA GLY A 295 -29.78 18.82 12.54
C GLY A 295 -29.01 20.04 13.08
N PRO A 296 -27.73 20.20 12.70
CA PRO A 296 -26.95 21.37 13.08
C PRO A 296 -27.50 22.65 12.42
N VAL A 297 -27.26 23.80 13.05
CA VAL A 297 -27.45 25.11 12.41
C VAL A 297 -26.66 25.15 11.09
N HIS A 298 -27.28 25.64 10.02
CA HIS A 298 -26.75 25.58 8.65
C HIS A 298 -26.54 24.15 8.14
N ASP A 299 -27.56 23.29 8.31
CA ASP A 299 -27.48 21.86 7.95
C ASP A 299 -27.35 21.65 6.44
N PRO A 300 -26.22 21.13 5.94
CA PRO A 300 -26.07 20.83 4.52
C PRO A 300 -27.05 19.75 4.02
N ALA A 301 -27.57 18.89 4.90
CA ALA A 301 -28.54 17.86 4.49
C ALA A 301 -29.83 18.48 3.91
N VAL A 302 -30.26 19.64 4.42
CA VAL A 302 -31.41 20.38 3.88
C VAL A 302 -31.16 20.81 2.43
N ILE A 303 -29.94 21.26 2.13
CA ILE A 303 -29.55 21.69 0.78
C ILE A 303 -29.49 20.51 -0.18
N VAL A 304 -28.85 19.42 0.24
CA VAL A 304 -28.75 18.19 -0.57
C VAL A 304 -30.15 17.66 -0.90
N GLU A 305 -31.05 17.61 0.08
CA GLU A 305 -32.41 17.11 -0.14
C GLU A 305 -33.28 18.04 -1.00
N ALA A 306 -33.17 19.36 -0.79
CA ALA A 306 -33.86 20.34 -1.62
C ALA A 306 -33.38 20.32 -3.08
N ALA A 307 -32.07 20.11 -3.29
CA ALA A 307 -31.50 19.91 -4.62
C ALA A 307 -32.01 18.60 -5.25
N ARG A 308 -31.99 17.50 -4.49
CA ARG A 308 -32.37 16.16 -4.96
C ARG A 308 -33.83 16.07 -5.41
N SER A 309 -34.70 16.74 -4.68
CA SER A 309 -36.14 16.84 -4.97
C SER A 309 -36.47 17.86 -6.08
N GLY A 310 -35.50 18.66 -6.54
CA GLY A 310 -35.73 19.74 -7.50
C GLY A 310 -36.54 20.91 -6.94
N SER A 311 -36.74 20.98 -5.62
CA SER A 311 -37.58 21.98 -4.94
C SER A 311 -36.90 23.35 -4.75
N CYS A 312 -35.61 23.46 -5.03
CA CYS A 312 -34.86 24.71 -4.91
C CYS A 312 -33.74 24.81 -5.96
N GLU A 313 -33.91 25.71 -6.94
CA GLU A 313 -32.92 25.99 -8.01
C GLU A 313 -31.55 26.38 -7.41
N LEU A 314 -31.56 27.18 -6.34
CA LEU A 314 -30.32 27.64 -5.70
C LEU A 314 -29.56 26.51 -5.00
N CYS A 315 -30.28 25.52 -4.45
CA CYS A 315 -29.67 24.32 -3.88
C CYS A 315 -29.08 23.44 -4.96
N LEU A 316 -29.75 23.28 -6.11
CA LEU A 316 -29.21 22.54 -7.24
C LEU A 316 -27.88 23.17 -7.73
N LYS A 317 -27.86 24.49 -7.94
CA LYS A 317 -26.62 25.21 -8.31
C LYS A 317 -25.52 25.11 -7.25
N THR A 318 -25.89 25.00 -5.98
CA THR A 318 -24.94 24.76 -4.89
C THR A 318 -24.27 23.39 -5.06
N MET A 319 -25.07 22.36 -5.37
CA MET A 319 -24.56 21.01 -5.60
C MET A 319 -23.73 20.90 -6.88
N ASP A 320 -24.06 21.66 -7.94
CA ASP A 320 -23.23 21.77 -9.14
C ASP A 320 -21.82 22.28 -8.82
N LEU A 321 -21.72 23.37 -8.05
CA LEU A 321 -20.42 23.92 -7.63
C LEU A 321 -19.65 22.95 -6.72
N PHE A 322 -20.34 22.29 -5.80
CA PHE A 322 -19.74 21.29 -4.92
C PHE A 322 -19.15 20.11 -5.71
N THR A 323 -19.93 19.51 -6.61
CA THR A 323 -19.51 18.34 -7.40
C THR A 323 -18.38 18.67 -8.38
N GLY A 324 -18.45 19.84 -9.05
CA GLY A 324 -17.37 20.31 -9.91
C GLY A 324 -16.06 20.56 -9.13
N ALA A 325 -16.14 21.22 -7.97
CA ALA A 325 -14.97 21.43 -7.11
C ALA A 325 -14.39 20.10 -6.60
N TYR A 326 -15.25 19.14 -6.25
CA TYR A 326 -14.83 17.83 -5.77
C TYR A 326 -14.13 17.01 -6.88
N GLY A 327 -14.72 16.97 -8.07
CA GLY A 327 -14.11 16.32 -9.24
C GLY A 327 -12.78 16.95 -9.63
N SER A 328 -12.70 18.28 -9.61
CA SER A 328 -11.45 19.01 -9.85
C SER A 328 -10.36 18.62 -8.85
N GLU A 329 -10.70 18.50 -7.57
CA GLU A 329 -9.76 18.07 -6.55
C GLU A 329 -9.27 16.63 -6.75
N ALA A 330 -10.19 15.71 -7.04
CA ALA A 330 -9.84 14.32 -7.38
C ALA A 330 -8.89 14.28 -8.60
N GLY A 331 -9.13 15.11 -9.62
CA GLY A 331 -8.24 15.23 -10.77
C GLY A 331 -6.85 15.79 -10.43
N VAL A 332 -6.77 16.71 -9.47
CA VAL A 332 -5.48 17.20 -8.95
C VAL A 332 -4.73 16.08 -8.19
N MET A 333 -5.43 15.26 -7.42
CA MET A 333 -4.81 14.09 -6.79
C MET A 333 -4.31 13.08 -7.82
N ALA A 334 -5.09 12.82 -8.88
CA ALA A 334 -4.67 11.95 -9.97
C ALA A 334 -3.36 12.43 -10.63
N LEU A 335 -3.20 13.76 -10.81
CA LEU A 335 -1.95 14.34 -11.32
C LEU A 335 -0.76 14.17 -10.39
N LYS A 336 -0.98 14.21 -9.07
CA LYS A 336 0.11 14.11 -8.08
C LYS A 336 0.62 12.69 -7.93
N PHE A 337 -0.29 11.71 -7.89
CA PHE A 337 0.04 10.35 -7.47
C PHE A 337 0.03 9.34 -8.62
N MET A 338 -0.51 9.70 -9.78
CA MET A 338 -0.65 8.80 -10.93
C MET A 338 -1.24 7.44 -10.51
N PRO A 339 -2.42 7.42 -9.86
CA PRO A 339 -2.87 6.28 -9.09
C PRO A 339 -3.50 5.21 -10.00
N PHE A 340 -2.70 4.58 -10.84
CA PHE A 340 -3.15 3.51 -11.75
C PHE A 340 -3.59 2.24 -10.99
N GLY A 341 -3.28 2.12 -9.70
CA GLY A 341 -3.86 1.12 -8.80
C GLY A 341 -5.29 1.46 -8.38
N GLY A 342 -5.79 2.66 -8.70
CA GLY A 342 -7.15 3.12 -8.41
C GLY A 342 -7.19 4.46 -7.68
N LEU A 343 -8.18 5.29 -8.00
CA LEU A 343 -8.57 6.45 -7.22
C LEU A 343 -9.96 6.21 -6.61
N PHE A 344 -10.05 6.27 -5.28
CA PHE A 344 -11.26 5.97 -4.53
C PHE A 344 -11.82 7.22 -3.87
N VAL A 345 -13.08 7.52 -4.19
CA VAL A 345 -13.89 8.56 -3.56
C VAL A 345 -14.66 7.91 -2.41
N THR A 346 -14.35 8.26 -1.18
CA THR A 346 -14.91 7.68 0.06
C THR A 346 -15.57 8.74 0.94
N GLY A 347 -16.06 8.38 2.12
CA GLY A 347 -16.57 9.30 3.13
C GLY A 347 -18.08 9.52 3.08
N GLY A 348 -18.65 9.82 4.25
CA GLY A 348 -20.11 9.86 4.43
C GLY A 348 -20.83 10.95 3.65
N VAL A 349 -20.18 12.07 3.31
CA VAL A 349 -20.81 13.07 2.42
C VAL A 349 -20.81 12.56 0.98
N SER A 350 -19.77 11.87 0.54
CA SER A 350 -19.72 11.25 -0.80
C SER A 350 -20.85 10.21 -0.96
N ALA A 351 -21.06 9.35 0.03
CA ALA A 351 -22.17 8.38 0.02
C ALA A 351 -23.54 9.08 -0.05
N LYS A 352 -23.74 10.14 0.73
CA LYS A 352 -24.99 10.92 0.78
C LYS A 352 -25.23 11.83 -0.43
N THR A 353 -24.21 12.06 -1.25
CA THR A 353 -24.27 12.89 -2.47
C THR A 353 -23.97 12.07 -3.73
N ARG A 354 -24.03 10.74 -3.61
CA ARG A 354 -23.72 9.77 -4.67
C ARG A 354 -24.45 10.07 -5.98
N ASP A 355 -25.74 10.41 -5.92
CA ASP A 355 -26.57 10.72 -7.08
C ASP A 355 -26.09 11.96 -7.85
N PHE A 356 -25.50 12.94 -7.16
CA PHE A 356 -24.89 14.10 -7.79
C PHE A 356 -23.50 13.78 -8.38
N ILE A 357 -22.70 12.97 -7.69
CA ILE A 357 -21.37 12.55 -8.18
C ILE A 357 -21.49 11.69 -9.46
N LEU A 358 -22.53 10.85 -9.54
CA LEU A 358 -22.83 10.04 -10.72
C LEU A 358 -23.47 10.84 -11.87
N GLY A 359 -23.85 12.11 -11.65
CA GLY A 359 -24.51 12.94 -12.66
C GLY A 359 -25.98 12.58 -12.91
N GLU A 360 -26.62 11.78 -12.06
CA GLU A 360 -28.02 11.32 -12.24
C GLU A 360 -29.05 12.45 -12.06
N LYS A 361 -28.65 13.59 -11.47
CA LYS A 361 -29.52 14.73 -11.14
C LYS A 361 -29.40 15.92 -12.09
N GLY A 362 -28.74 15.75 -13.24
CA GLY A 362 -28.67 16.79 -14.26
C GLY A 362 -27.88 18.04 -13.82
N THR A 363 -26.88 17.86 -12.97
CA THR A 363 -25.95 18.94 -12.61
C THR A 363 -25.19 19.42 -13.84
N ALA A 364 -25.05 20.73 -14.03
CA ALA A 364 -24.37 21.27 -15.22
C ALA A 364 -22.86 20.97 -15.23
N HIS A 365 -22.27 20.73 -14.06
CA HIS A 365 -20.88 20.34 -13.88
C HIS A 365 -20.83 18.93 -13.30
N ASN A 366 -20.35 17.98 -14.10
CA ASN A 366 -20.15 16.62 -13.64
C ASN A 366 -18.80 16.51 -12.92
N PHE A 367 -18.76 15.72 -11.85
CA PHE A 367 -17.54 15.33 -11.14
C PHE A 367 -16.47 14.86 -12.14
N MET A 368 -16.82 13.96 -13.07
CA MET A 368 -15.86 13.39 -14.01
C MET A 368 -15.40 14.36 -15.10
N ASP A 369 -16.23 15.33 -15.47
CA ASP A 369 -15.82 16.39 -16.42
C ASP A 369 -14.76 17.28 -15.78
N SER A 370 -15.00 17.68 -14.52
CA SER A 370 -14.05 18.48 -13.75
C SER A 370 -12.78 17.70 -13.39
N PHE A 371 -12.89 16.39 -13.16
CA PHE A 371 -11.76 15.50 -12.99
C PHE A 371 -10.86 15.51 -14.23
N ASN A 372 -11.46 15.24 -15.40
CA ASN A 372 -10.74 15.07 -16.66
C ASN A 372 -10.29 16.39 -17.29
N ASP A 373 -10.84 17.55 -16.93
CA ASP A 373 -10.37 18.84 -17.43
C ASP A 373 -9.02 19.23 -16.80
N LYS A 374 -7.92 18.79 -17.44
CA LYS A 374 -6.52 19.05 -17.08
C LYS A 374 -5.67 19.37 -18.32
N GLY A 375 -6.30 19.92 -19.36
CA GLY A 375 -5.61 20.32 -20.60
C GLY A 375 -4.89 19.16 -21.30
N ARG A 376 -3.62 19.36 -21.68
CA ARG A 376 -2.85 18.38 -22.49
C ARG A 376 -2.69 16.99 -21.84
N VAL A 377 -2.84 16.88 -20.52
CA VAL A 377 -2.70 15.61 -19.77
C VAL A 377 -4.04 14.92 -19.50
N SER A 378 -5.15 15.47 -19.98
CA SER A 378 -6.48 14.85 -19.85
C SER A 378 -6.56 13.43 -20.39
N THR A 379 -5.86 13.13 -21.49
CA THR A 379 -5.81 11.77 -22.07
C THR A 379 -5.15 10.76 -21.14
N MET A 380 -4.17 11.18 -20.35
CA MET A 380 -3.54 10.34 -19.33
C MET A 380 -4.51 10.12 -18.15
N LEU A 381 -5.21 11.16 -17.70
CA LEU A 381 -6.15 11.03 -16.57
C LEU A 381 -7.29 10.08 -16.86
N LYS A 382 -7.74 9.99 -18.12
CA LYS A 382 -8.74 9.01 -18.57
C LYS A 382 -8.31 7.54 -18.37
N ARG A 383 -7.03 7.28 -18.13
CA ARG A 383 -6.48 5.94 -17.86
C ARG A 383 -6.45 5.60 -16.37
N VAL A 384 -6.79 6.54 -15.49
CA VAL A 384 -6.85 6.30 -14.05
C VAL A 384 -8.20 5.65 -13.72
N PRO A 385 -8.25 4.44 -13.14
CA PRO A 385 -9.52 3.89 -12.68
C PRO A 385 -10.06 4.71 -11.52
N VAL A 386 -11.34 5.11 -11.57
CA VAL A 386 -11.98 5.93 -10.53
C VAL A 386 -13.23 5.25 -10.00
N PHE A 387 -13.30 5.11 -8.68
CA PHE A 387 -14.38 4.43 -7.98
C PHE A 387 -15.01 5.34 -6.92
N LEU A 388 -16.32 5.25 -6.77
CA LEU A 388 -17.07 5.82 -5.66
C LEU A 388 -17.50 4.70 -4.71
N VAL A 389 -16.98 4.73 -3.49
CA VAL A 389 -17.28 3.72 -2.46
C VAL A 389 -18.70 3.91 -1.94
N ARG A 390 -19.47 2.82 -1.87
CA ARG A 390 -20.87 2.86 -1.40
C ARG A 390 -21.00 2.82 0.12
N GLY A 391 -20.08 2.14 0.80
CA GLY A 391 -20.10 1.94 2.26
C GLY A 391 -19.56 3.13 3.05
N GLU A 392 -20.08 3.31 4.27
CA GLU A 392 -19.59 4.32 5.24
C GLU A 392 -18.66 3.72 6.33
N ASP A 393 -18.40 2.41 6.28
CA ASP A 393 -17.70 1.62 7.30
C ASP A 393 -16.19 1.45 7.03
N MET A 394 -15.62 2.24 6.11
CA MET A 394 -14.21 2.09 5.69
C MET A 394 -13.20 2.29 6.82
N GLY A 395 -13.48 3.21 7.75
CA GLY A 395 -12.64 3.40 8.93
C GLY A 395 -12.61 2.15 9.82
N GLU A 396 -13.77 1.55 10.07
CA GLU A 396 -13.91 0.33 10.88
C GLU A 396 -13.19 -0.86 10.22
N ARG A 397 -13.41 -1.06 8.91
CA ARG A 397 -12.73 -2.11 8.13
C ARG A 397 -11.22 -1.96 8.15
N GLY A 398 -10.75 -0.72 8.01
CA GLY A 398 -9.32 -0.44 7.93
C GLY A 398 -8.58 -0.59 9.26
N VAL A 399 -9.16 -0.10 10.35
CA VAL A 399 -8.63 -0.34 11.70
C VAL A 399 -8.53 -1.83 11.97
N LYS A 400 -9.59 -2.59 11.64
CA LYS A 400 -9.58 -4.04 11.74
C LYS A 400 -8.42 -4.63 10.94
N LEU A 401 -8.31 -4.32 9.64
CA LEU A 401 -7.24 -4.85 8.80
C LEU A 401 -5.84 -4.53 9.35
N LYS A 402 -5.59 -3.28 9.77
CA LYS A 402 -4.29 -2.88 10.32
C LYS A 402 -3.97 -3.62 11.61
N ALA A 403 -4.94 -3.73 12.53
CA ALA A 403 -4.81 -4.52 13.76
C ALA A 403 -4.47 -5.99 13.46
N MET A 404 -5.14 -6.60 12.48
CA MET A 404 -4.89 -7.99 12.09
C MET A 404 -3.52 -8.18 11.46
N ARG A 405 -3.08 -7.28 10.57
CA ARG A 405 -1.73 -7.31 9.98
C ARG A 405 -0.65 -7.21 11.05
N MET A 406 -0.79 -6.27 11.99
CA MET A 406 0.15 -6.09 13.09
C MET A 406 0.23 -7.35 13.98
N PHE A 407 -0.92 -7.97 14.25
CA PHE A 407 -0.98 -9.20 15.02
C PHE A 407 -0.34 -10.39 14.27
N ALA A 408 -0.64 -10.56 12.98
CA ALA A 408 -0.07 -11.60 12.14
C ALA A 408 1.46 -11.47 12.03
N GLU A 409 1.98 -10.25 11.90
CA GLU A 409 3.42 -10.00 11.85
C GLU A 409 4.10 -10.35 13.19
N ALA A 410 3.45 -10.05 14.32
CA ALA A 410 3.94 -10.48 15.63
C ALA A 410 3.95 -12.01 15.78
N LEU A 411 2.90 -12.70 15.30
CA LEU A 411 2.83 -14.17 15.29
C LEU A 411 3.93 -14.79 14.44
N GLN A 412 4.16 -14.26 13.23
CA GLN A 412 5.24 -14.71 12.35
C GLN A 412 6.60 -14.57 13.02
N ARG A 413 6.87 -13.44 13.70
CA ARG A 413 8.11 -13.25 14.47
C ARG A 413 8.24 -14.22 15.65
N ARG A 414 7.16 -14.48 16.40
CA ARG A 414 7.15 -15.51 17.47
C ARG A 414 7.56 -16.87 16.89
N ASN A 415 6.98 -17.24 15.76
CA ASN A 415 7.25 -18.51 15.10
C ASN A 415 8.68 -18.57 14.52
N LEU A 416 9.23 -17.45 14.03
CA LEU A 416 10.62 -17.35 13.57
C LEU A 416 11.62 -17.47 14.74
N LYS A 417 11.37 -16.79 15.88
CA LYS A 417 12.18 -16.96 17.10
C LYS A 417 12.09 -18.37 17.67
N GLY A 418 10.92 -19.01 17.60
CA GLY A 418 10.73 -20.43 17.96
C GLY A 418 11.45 -21.41 17.01
N LYS A 419 11.70 -21.01 15.76
CA LYS A 419 12.46 -21.78 14.76
C LYS A 419 13.98 -21.58 14.82
N MET A 420 14.50 -20.69 15.67
CA MET A 420 15.94 -20.63 15.97
C MET A 420 16.44 -21.84 16.80
N HIS A 421 15.54 -22.70 17.29
CA HIS A 421 15.92 -24.07 17.61
C HIS A 421 15.95 -24.93 16.35
N VAL A 422 17.19 -25.15 15.89
CA VAL A 422 17.60 -26.09 14.85
C VAL A 422 16.70 -27.33 14.85
N THR A 423 15.77 -27.38 13.90
CA THR A 423 15.21 -28.64 13.43
C THR A 423 15.52 -28.76 11.93
N PRO A 424 16.16 -29.85 11.49
CA PRO A 424 16.85 -29.84 10.20
C PRO A 424 15.87 -30.11 9.05
N TRP A 425 15.83 -29.22 8.05
CA TRP A 425 15.30 -29.53 6.71
C TRP A 425 16.07 -30.66 5.98
N LYS A 426 17.13 -31.20 6.63
CA LYS A 426 17.93 -32.36 6.19
C LYS A 426 17.17 -33.68 5.94
N ARG A 427 15.83 -33.74 6.05
CA ARG A 427 15.06 -34.97 5.73
C ARG A 427 14.14 -34.91 4.52
N LEU A 428 14.04 -33.79 3.80
CA LEU A 428 13.36 -33.75 2.49
C LEU A 428 14.30 -33.50 1.30
N ALA A 429 15.56 -33.14 1.53
CA ALA A 429 16.58 -32.97 0.49
C ALA A 429 17.21 -34.29 -0.03
N CYS A 430 16.56 -35.45 0.19
CA CYS A 430 17.08 -36.73 -0.28
C CYS A 430 15.99 -37.60 -0.91
N ARG A 431 15.38 -37.10 -1.99
CA ARG A 431 14.89 -37.89 -3.14
C ARG A 431 14.26 -36.95 -4.18
N ARG A 432 14.93 -36.81 -5.32
CA ARG A 432 14.53 -36.13 -6.59
C ARG A 432 14.91 -34.66 -6.77
N LEU A 433 16.21 -34.36 -6.78
CA LEU A 433 16.82 -33.65 -7.90
C LEU A 433 18.17 -34.33 -8.14
N ARG A 434 18.19 -35.36 -8.99
CA ARG A 434 19.48 -35.99 -9.36
C ARG A 434 20.25 -34.98 -10.22
N PRO A 435 21.55 -34.75 -9.95
CA PRO A 435 22.42 -33.99 -10.85
C PRO A 435 22.69 -34.82 -12.09
N ARG A 436 21.74 -34.85 -13.02
CA ARG A 436 21.83 -35.31 -14.41
C ARG A 436 20.48 -35.03 -15.07
N CYS A 437 20.28 -33.81 -15.56
CA CYS A 437 19.24 -33.60 -16.57
C CYS A 437 19.86 -32.80 -17.71
N PHE A 438 20.43 -33.54 -18.66
CA PHE A 438 20.74 -33.07 -20.02
C PHE A 438 19.43 -32.78 -20.75
N SER A 439 18.65 -31.80 -20.27
CA SER A 439 17.47 -31.36 -21.00
C SER A 439 17.92 -30.48 -22.17
N ALA A 440 17.25 -30.58 -23.31
CA ALA A 440 17.54 -29.73 -24.47
C ALA A 440 17.48 -28.23 -24.09
N ARG A 441 16.62 -27.86 -23.12
CA ARG A 441 16.49 -26.50 -22.56
C ARG A 441 17.77 -26.04 -21.87
N VAL A 442 18.38 -26.88 -21.02
CA VAL A 442 19.64 -26.56 -20.34
C VAL A 442 20.78 -26.39 -21.34
N GLU A 443 20.89 -27.29 -22.32
CA GLU A 443 21.99 -27.21 -23.30
C GLU A 443 21.85 -26.01 -24.25
N ALA A 444 20.64 -25.68 -24.68
CA ALA A 444 20.39 -24.46 -25.44
C ALA A 444 20.72 -23.19 -24.62
N THR A 445 20.37 -23.17 -23.33
CA THR A 445 20.68 -22.05 -22.43
C THR A 445 22.19 -21.91 -22.18
N LYS A 446 22.94 -23.01 -22.12
CA LYS A 446 24.40 -22.97 -22.05
C LYS A 446 25.03 -22.42 -23.34
N ARG A 447 24.54 -22.83 -24.51
CA ARG A 447 24.99 -22.29 -25.81
C ARG A 447 24.67 -20.80 -25.96
N TRP A 448 23.52 -20.37 -25.44
CA TRP A 448 23.16 -18.95 -25.36
C TRP A 448 24.15 -18.17 -24.50
N LEU A 449 24.46 -18.69 -23.32
CA LEU A 449 25.42 -18.07 -22.43
C LEU A 449 26.79 -17.92 -23.11
N ASP A 450 27.25 -18.95 -23.83
CA ASP A 450 28.54 -18.92 -24.53
C ASP A 450 28.57 -17.95 -25.71
N SER A 451 27.57 -17.99 -26.57
CA SER A 451 27.60 -17.26 -27.84
C SER A 451 27.15 -15.81 -27.73
N ILE A 452 26.19 -15.52 -26.84
CA ILE A 452 25.57 -14.20 -26.69
C ILE A 452 26.11 -13.51 -25.44
N VAL A 453 25.96 -14.10 -24.25
CA VAL A 453 26.35 -13.40 -23.01
C VAL A 453 27.87 -13.22 -22.92
N ILE A 454 28.62 -14.30 -23.12
CA ILE A 454 30.09 -14.31 -23.08
C ILE A 454 30.66 -13.86 -24.43
N GLY A 455 30.18 -14.44 -25.54
CA GLY A 455 30.67 -14.16 -26.89
C GLY A 455 30.50 -12.70 -27.31
N GLU A 456 29.37 -12.06 -26.98
CA GLU A 456 29.18 -10.63 -27.17
C GLU A 456 29.58 -9.78 -25.96
N LYS A 457 30.27 -10.35 -24.96
CA LYS A 457 30.80 -9.63 -23.80
C LYS A 457 29.75 -8.74 -23.12
N LEU A 458 28.50 -9.23 -23.05
CA LEU A 458 27.39 -8.51 -22.43
C LEU A 458 27.57 -8.51 -20.90
N CYS A 459 28.08 -9.60 -20.33
CA CYS A 459 28.44 -9.66 -18.92
C CYS A 459 29.94 -9.93 -18.78
N PRO A 460 30.74 -9.01 -18.21
CA PRO A 460 32.18 -9.21 -18.03
C PRO A 460 32.51 -10.30 -16.98
N PHE A 461 31.55 -10.70 -16.15
CA PHE A 461 31.76 -11.66 -15.05
C PHE A 461 31.41 -13.10 -15.44
N ALA A 462 30.61 -13.28 -16.51
CA ALA A 462 30.02 -14.58 -16.85
C ALA A 462 31.06 -15.66 -17.22
N ALA A 463 32.20 -15.27 -17.82
CA ALA A 463 33.25 -16.21 -18.20
C ALA A 463 33.94 -16.83 -16.97
N ALA A 464 34.36 -16.00 -16.01
CA ALA A 464 35.06 -16.45 -14.80
C ALA A 464 34.19 -17.37 -13.92
N VAL A 465 32.91 -17.02 -13.73
CA VAL A 465 31.97 -17.83 -12.94
C VAL A 465 31.72 -19.20 -13.58
N LYS A 466 31.79 -19.29 -14.93
CA LYS A 466 31.65 -20.54 -15.67
C LYS A 466 32.92 -21.40 -15.61
N GLU A 467 34.10 -20.81 -15.78
CA GLU A 467 35.39 -21.51 -15.77
C GLU A 467 35.69 -22.16 -14.41
N ASP A 468 35.26 -21.53 -13.30
CA ASP A 468 35.46 -22.03 -11.94
C ASP A 468 34.46 -23.14 -11.51
N GLN A 469 33.59 -23.63 -12.40
CA GLN A 469 32.47 -24.55 -12.07
C GLN A 469 31.47 -24.00 -11.04
N LYS A 470 31.38 -22.67 -10.91
CA LYS A 470 30.54 -21.99 -9.93
C LYS A 470 29.16 -21.58 -10.46
N LEU A 471 28.93 -21.79 -11.75
CA LEU A 471 27.64 -21.66 -12.40
C LEU A 471 26.86 -22.98 -12.34
N ARG A 472 25.66 -22.93 -11.76
CA ARG A 472 24.70 -24.04 -11.78
C ARG A 472 23.58 -23.75 -12.76
N VAL A 473 23.29 -24.67 -13.68
CA VAL A 473 22.17 -24.54 -14.64
C VAL A 473 21.30 -25.79 -14.54
N LEU A 474 20.00 -25.60 -14.32
CA LEU A 474 19.03 -26.67 -14.10
C LEU A 474 17.77 -26.41 -14.92
N ALA A 475 17.02 -27.47 -15.23
CA ALA A 475 15.67 -27.33 -15.77
C ALA A 475 14.65 -27.55 -14.65
N SER A 476 13.68 -26.64 -14.56
CA SER A 476 12.53 -26.75 -13.68
C SER A 476 11.53 -27.79 -14.20
N GLU A 477 10.93 -28.56 -13.27
CA GLU A 477 9.82 -29.48 -13.52
C GLU A 477 8.49 -28.94 -12.97
N ALA A 478 8.48 -27.70 -12.46
CA ALA A 478 7.32 -27.06 -11.88
C ALA A 478 6.17 -26.94 -12.89
N LYS A 479 4.97 -27.30 -12.44
CA LYS A 479 3.71 -27.23 -13.20
C LYS A 479 2.78 -26.10 -12.74
N ASP A 480 3.15 -25.43 -11.65
CA ASP A 480 2.46 -24.28 -11.11
C ASP A 480 3.45 -23.33 -10.43
N VAL A 481 2.99 -22.13 -10.10
CA VAL A 481 3.81 -21.05 -9.52
C VAL A 481 4.39 -21.44 -8.17
N MET A 482 3.65 -22.16 -7.33
CA MET A 482 4.10 -22.51 -5.97
C MET A 482 5.12 -23.64 -6.00
N ALA A 483 4.98 -24.59 -6.92
CA ALA A 483 6.01 -25.59 -7.19
C ALA A 483 7.30 -24.92 -7.67
N LEU A 484 7.21 -23.92 -8.56
CA LEU A 484 8.37 -23.16 -9.01
C LEU A 484 9.00 -22.37 -7.85
N ALA A 485 8.20 -21.70 -7.02
CA ALA A 485 8.68 -20.97 -5.85
C ALA A 485 9.48 -21.88 -4.90
N LYS A 486 9.02 -23.12 -4.68
CA LYS A 486 9.75 -24.11 -3.88
C LYS A 486 11.10 -24.49 -4.51
N GLU A 487 11.14 -24.72 -5.82
CA GLU A 487 12.40 -25.03 -6.52
C GLU A 487 13.38 -23.85 -6.43
N VAL A 488 12.90 -22.61 -6.59
CA VAL A 488 13.73 -21.40 -6.43
C VAL A 488 14.22 -21.27 -4.99
N ALA A 489 13.38 -21.53 -3.99
CA ALA A 489 13.75 -21.44 -2.57
C ALA A 489 14.86 -22.44 -2.20
N MET A 490 14.78 -23.67 -2.73
CA MET A 490 15.82 -24.69 -2.53
C MET A 490 17.16 -24.25 -3.10
N GLU A 491 17.17 -23.66 -4.30
CA GLU A 491 18.41 -23.19 -4.92
C GLU A 491 18.94 -21.91 -4.27
N ALA A 492 18.06 -21.05 -3.75
CA ALA A 492 18.42 -19.89 -2.95
C ALA A 492 19.12 -20.29 -1.65
N GLU A 493 18.59 -21.29 -0.94
CA GLU A 493 19.21 -21.83 0.29
C GLU A 493 20.62 -22.37 0.01
N MET A 494 20.82 -23.09 -1.10
CA MET A 494 22.15 -23.58 -1.51
C MET A 494 23.16 -22.44 -1.76
N LEU A 495 22.72 -21.32 -2.34
CA LEU A 495 23.58 -20.16 -2.59
C LEU A 495 23.97 -19.46 -1.28
N VAL A 496 23.02 -19.34 -0.34
CA VAL A 496 23.26 -18.77 1.00
C VAL A 496 24.19 -19.65 1.82
N ASP A 497 24.02 -20.98 1.77
CA ASP A 497 24.95 -21.93 2.39
C ASP A 497 26.39 -21.73 1.89
N GLY A 498 26.56 -21.40 0.60
CA GLY A 498 27.86 -21.04 0.02
C GLY A 498 28.46 -19.76 0.60
N LEU A 499 27.66 -18.75 0.92
CA LEU A 499 28.12 -17.54 1.62
C LEU A 499 28.62 -17.86 3.04
N ASN A 500 28.06 -18.90 3.65
CA ASN A 500 28.45 -19.39 4.97
C ASN A 500 29.65 -20.36 4.94
N GLY A 501 30.33 -20.49 3.79
CA GLY A 501 31.56 -21.26 3.65
C GLY A 501 31.38 -22.76 3.37
N GLN A 502 30.18 -23.20 2.94
CA GLN A 502 29.96 -24.58 2.52
C GLN A 502 30.75 -24.91 1.24
N PRO A 503 31.64 -25.93 1.24
CA PRO A 503 32.41 -26.31 0.05
C PRO A 503 31.50 -26.84 -1.08
N GLY A 504 31.72 -26.36 -2.31
CA GLY A 504 31.02 -26.86 -3.50
C GLY A 504 29.65 -26.23 -3.79
N ALA A 505 29.23 -25.23 -3.01
CA ALA A 505 28.07 -24.42 -3.34
C ALA A 505 28.34 -23.52 -4.57
N PRO A 506 27.36 -23.36 -5.48
CA PRO A 506 27.52 -22.46 -6.63
C PRO A 506 27.60 -20.99 -6.17
N GLU A 507 28.10 -20.12 -7.04
CA GLU A 507 28.00 -18.66 -6.87
C GLU A 507 26.73 -18.10 -7.52
N THR A 508 26.17 -18.82 -8.49
CA THR A 508 24.94 -18.42 -9.17
C THR A 508 24.19 -19.62 -9.74
N THR A 509 22.86 -19.52 -9.80
CA THR A 509 21.99 -20.55 -10.36
C THR A 509 21.11 -19.98 -11.48
N LEU A 510 21.06 -20.67 -12.61
CA LEU A 510 20.08 -20.48 -13.69
C LEU A 510 19.07 -21.64 -13.66
N LEU A 511 17.83 -21.33 -13.32
CA LEU A 511 16.71 -22.27 -13.37
C LEU A 511 15.90 -22.02 -14.66
N VAL A 512 15.91 -23.00 -15.57
CA VAL A 512 15.35 -22.92 -16.92
C VAL A 512 13.96 -23.57 -16.96
N LEU A 513 12.95 -22.81 -17.32
CA LEU A 513 11.53 -23.20 -17.22
C LEU A 513 11.01 -23.77 -18.55
N ASP A 514 9.85 -24.42 -18.49
CA ASP A 514 9.19 -24.97 -19.66
C ASP A 514 8.25 -23.90 -20.22
N PRO A 515 8.47 -23.39 -21.44
CA PRO A 515 7.68 -22.30 -22.00
C PRO A 515 6.21 -22.68 -22.24
N SER A 516 5.84 -23.97 -22.19
CA SER A 516 4.44 -24.38 -22.25
C SER A 516 3.65 -24.07 -20.98
N GLN A 517 4.32 -23.74 -19.87
CA GLN A 517 3.64 -23.45 -18.61
C GLN A 517 3.04 -22.05 -18.63
N SER A 518 1.75 -21.93 -18.32
CA SER A 518 1.00 -20.67 -18.42
C SER A 518 1.64 -19.50 -17.65
N PHE A 519 2.22 -19.78 -16.48
CA PHE A 519 2.88 -18.79 -15.63
C PHE A 519 4.17 -18.20 -16.23
N CYS A 520 4.72 -18.79 -17.29
CA CYS A 520 5.90 -18.25 -17.96
C CYS A 520 5.83 -18.30 -19.49
N ALA A 521 4.66 -18.57 -20.07
CA ALA A 521 4.46 -18.66 -21.51
C ALA A 521 4.61 -17.32 -22.24
N THR A 522 4.39 -16.21 -21.53
CA THR A 522 4.55 -14.86 -22.05
C THR A 522 5.46 -14.05 -21.14
N TRP A 523 6.07 -12.98 -21.66
CA TRP A 523 6.89 -12.10 -20.84
C TRP A 523 6.09 -11.50 -19.67
N GLN A 524 4.86 -11.08 -19.93
CA GLN A 524 3.96 -10.49 -18.95
C GLN A 524 3.59 -11.48 -17.83
N SER A 525 3.20 -12.71 -18.19
CA SER A 525 2.88 -13.72 -17.18
C SER A 525 4.11 -14.12 -16.36
N PHE A 526 5.30 -14.13 -16.97
CA PHE A 526 6.53 -14.43 -16.25
C PHE A 526 6.96 -13.31 -15.28
N VAL A 527 6.81 -12.04 -15.68
CA VAL A 527 7.03 -10.88 -14.81
C VAL A 527 6.07 -10.93 -13.62
N GLN A 528 4.79 -11.23 -13.83
CA GLN A 528 3.82 -11.38 -12.74
C GLN A 528 4.21 -12.52 -11.78
N THR A 529 4.65 -13.67 -12.33
CA THR A 529 5.11 -14.82 -11.54
C THR A 529 6.33 -14.49 -10.69
N SER A 530 7.22 -13.63 -11.17
CA SER A 530 8.44 -13.25 -10.45
C SER A 530 8.18 -12.61 -9.09
N TRP A 531 7.05 -11.92 -8.93
CA TRP A 531 6.67 -11.38 -7.62
C TRP A 531 6.43 -12.49 -6.60
N THR A 532 5.71 -13.55 -6.96
CA THR A 532 5.51 -14.70 -6.08
C THR A 532 6.83 -15.41 -5.77
N LEU A 533 7.72 -15.54 -6.75
CA LEU A 533 9.06 -16.11 -6.51
C LEU A 533 9.86 -15.26 -5.52
N GLN A 534 9.86 -13.94 -5.70
CA GLN A 534 10.56 -13.02 -4.80
C GLN A 534 10.00 -13.11 -3.38
N GLN A 535 8.68 -13.16 -3.21
CA GLN A 535 8.07 -13.27 -1.89
C GLN A 535 8.35 -14.62 -1.23
N GLU A 536 8.04 -15.71 -1.91
CA GLU A 536 8.04 -17.05 -1.29
C GLU A 536 9.45 -17.65 -1.19
N ALA A 537 10.33 -17.38 -2.16
CA ALA A 537 11.64 -18.01 -2.24
C ALA A 537 12.78 -17.15 -1.67
N ILE A 538 12.64 -15.82 -1.63
CA ILE A 538 13.69 -14.90 -1.19
C ILE A 538 13.27 -14.19 0.10
N HIS A 539 12.11 -13.54 0.13
CA HIS A 539 11.71 -12.71 1.27
C HIS A 539 11.29 -13.53 2.49
N ALA A 540 10.38 -14.49 2.31
CA ALA A 540 9.87 -15.31 3.42
C ALA A 540 10.98 -16.08 4.17
N PRO A 541 12.04 -16.59 3.50
CA PRO A 541 13.20 -17.18 4.18
C PRO A 541 14.22 -16.16 4.73
N GLY A 542 14.09 -14.86 4.41
CA GLY A 542 14.98 -13.80 4.89
C GLY A 542 16.26 -13.61 4.06
N PHE A 543 16.23 -13.90 2.75
CA PHE A 543 17.38 -13.82 1.85
C PHE A 543 17.47 -12.51 1.05
N SER A 544 16.61 -11.52 1.30
CA SER A 544 16.50 -10.28 0.51
C SER A 544 17.81 -9.48 0.40
N GLU A 545 18.62 -9.44 1.45
CA GLU A 545 19.91 -8.74 1.48
C GLU A 545 21.07 -9.59 0.91
N LEU A 546 20.79 -10.86 0.59
CA LEU A 546 21.81 -11.85 0.22
C LEU A 546 21.70 -12.23 -1.25
N LEU A 547 20.49 -12.22 -1.81
CA LEU A 547 20.20 -12.77 -3.13
C LEU A 547 19.30 -11.85 -3.97
N GLN A 548 19.57 -11.83 -5.28
CA GLN A 548 18.76 -11.15 -6.29
C GLN A 548 18.18 -12.16 -7.29
N ILE A 549 16.92 -11.96 -7.68
CA ILE A 549 16.31 -12.62 -8.84
C ILE A 549 16.44 -11.71 -10.07
N VAL A 550 16.95 -12.27 -11.17
CA VAL A 550 16.95 -11.67 -12.50
C VAL A 550 16.20 -12.59 -13.46
N LEU A 551 15.40 -12.01 -14.35
CA LEU A 551 14.57 -12.77 -15.30
C LEU A 551 15.11 -12.63 -16.71
N PHE A 552 15.08 -13.74 -17.45
CA PHE A 552 15.26 -13.73 -18.90
C PHE A 552 14.12 -14.47 -19.57
N HIS A 553 13.67 -13.98 -20.72
CA HIS A 553 12.54 -14.59 -21.45
C HIS A 553 12.69 -14.41 -22.96
N PRO A 554 12.23 -15.34 -23.82
CA PRO A 554 12.36 -15.20 -25.28
C PRO A 554 11.70 -13.95 -25.85
N GLN A 555 10.59 -13.54 -25.23
CA GLN A 555 9.79 -12.36 -25.58
C GLN A 555 10.11 -11.13 -24.69
N ALA A 556 11.20 -11.15 -23.92
CA ALA A 556 11.52 -10.03 -23.04
C ALA A 556 11.71 -8.74 -23.85
N VAL A 557 11.11 -7.66 -23.33
CA VAL A 557 11.20 -6.31 -23.88
C VAL A 557 11.51 -5.33 -22.75
N HIS A 558 12.34 -4.32 -23.02
CA HIS A 558 12.62 -3.26 -22.03
C HIS A 558 11.44 -2.28 -21.85
N SER A 559 10.55 -2.20 -22.85
CA SER A 559 9.33 -1.39 -22.79
C SER A 559 8.21 -2.15 -22.10
N VAL A 560 7.60 -1.55 -21.07
CA VAL A 560 6.48 -2.13 -20.31
C VAL A 560 5.23 -2.33 -21.18
N TYR A 561 5.09 -1.57 -22.27
CA TYR A 561 3.88 -1.53 -23.08
C TYR A 561 3.92 -2.43 -24.32
N ALA A 562 5.05 -3.09 -24.62
CA ALA A 562 5.22 -3.97 -25.78
C ALA A 562 4.73 -3.39 -27.14
N GLU A 563 4.55 -2.07 -27.23
CA GLU A 563 4.13 -1.36 -28.44
C GLU A 563 5.32 -0.63 -29.04
N GLY A 564 5.77 -1.09 -30.20
CA GLY A 564 6.91 -0.54 -30.94
C GLY A 564 7.57 -1.58 -31.84
N PRO A 565 8.37 -1.15 -32.83
CA PRO A 565 9.17 -2.07 -33.64
C PRO A 565 10.20 -2.82 -32.76
N PRO A 566 10.60 -4.06 -33.13
CA PRO A 566 11.60 -4.80 -32.37
C PRO A 566 12.90 -4.00 -32.15
N ASP A 567 13.34 -3.88 -30.91
CA ASP A 567 14.58 -3.19 -30.55
C ASP A 567 15.71 -4.22 -30.33
N PRO A 568 16.85 -4.11 -31.03
CA PRO A 568 18.01 -4.95 -30.75
C PRO A 568 18.47 -4.93 -29.29
N ALA A 569 18.18 -3.86 -28.54
CA ALA A 569 18.47 -3.77 -27.11
C ALA A 569 17.73 -4.81 -26.25
N ASP A 570 16.58 -5.32 -26.69
CA ASP A 570 15.83 -6.34 -25.95
C ASP A 570 16.61 -7.64 -25.80
N PHE A 571 17.49 -7.96 -26.76
CA PHE A 571 18.35 -9.13 -26.72
C PHE A 571 19.36 -9.12 -25.55
N THR A 572 19.52 -8.00 -24.82
CA THR A 572 20.30 -7.99 -23.56
C THR A 572 19.61 -8.71 -22.40
N ILE A 573 18.29 -8.90 -22.47
CA ILE A 573 17.46 -9.54 -21.42
C ILE A 573 16.66 -10.73 -21.94
N ARG A 574 16.87 -11.14 -23.20
CA ARG A 574 16.26 -12.36 -23.75
C ARG A 574 17.13 -13.57 -23.49
N ALA A 575 16.50 -14.68 -23.13
CA ALA A 575 17.08 -16.03 -23.17
C ALA A 575 16.22 -16.98 -24.04
N PRO A 576 16.75 -18.13 -24.51
CA PRO A 576 16.01 -19.06 -25.39
C PRO A 576 14.79 -19.69 -24.72
N PHE A 577 14.79 -19.72 -23.39
CA PHE A 577 13.70 -20.21 -22.55
C PHE A 577 13.48 -19.23 -21.39
N PRO A 578 12.27 -19.17 -20.81
CA PRO A 578 12.05 -18.44 -19.57
C PRO A 578 13.02 -18.96 -18.50
N THR A 579 13.78 -18.06 -17.89
CA THR A 579 14.88 -18.43 -17.00
C THR A 579 14.88 -17.51 -15.78
N VAL A 580 14.88 -18.10 -14.60
CA VAL A 580 15.10 -17.43 -13.32
C VAL A 580 16.59 -17.51 -13.01
N HIS A 581 17.22 -16.37 -12.76
CA HIS A 581 18.63 -16.26 -12.42
C HIS A 581 18.77 -15.77 -10.99
N LEU A 582 19.39 -16.59 -10.14
CA LEU A 582 19.73 -16.25 -8.76
C LEU A 582 21.18 -15.79 -8.67
N LEU A 583 21.38 -14.59 -8.13
CA LEU A 583 22.67 -13.95 -7.94
C LEU A 583 22.89 -13.66 -6.46
N ARG A 584 24.13 -13.78 -5.98
CA ARG A 584 24.49 -13.38 -4.62
C ARG A 584 24.94 -11.93 -4.62
N GLU A 585 24.35 -11.12 -3.74
CA GLU A 585 24.65 -9.68 -3.63
C GLU A 585 26.13 -9.43 -3.34
N ALA A 586 26.75 -10.27 -2.50
CA ALA A 586 28.18 -10.20 -2.20
C ALA A 586 29.07 -10.34 -3.45
N ASP A 587 28.69 -11.19 -4.41
CA ASP A 587 29.45 -11.36 -5.65
C ASP A 587 29.22 -10.23 -6.64
N VAL A 588 27.99 -9.73 -6.72
CA VAL A 588 27.66 -8.54 -7.51
C VAL A 588 28.47 -7.35 -7.00
N MET A 589 28.53 -7.13 -5.68
CA MET A 589 29.34 -6.07 -5.07
C MET A 589 30.84 -6.28 -5.30
N LYS A 590 31.35 -7.51 -5.19
CA LYS A 590 32.74 -7.83 -5.51
C LYS A 590 33.07 -7.55 -6.97
N ALA A 591 32.14 -7.83 -7.87
CA ALA A 591 32.27 -7.57 -9.29
C ALA A 591 32.24 -6.06 -9.61
N VAL A 592 31.35 -5.30 -8.94
CA VAL A 592 31.26 -3.83 -9.02
C VAL A 592 32.52 -3.14 -8.53
N THR A 593 33.14 -3.65 -7.46
CA THR A 593 34.39 -3.08 -6.91
C THR A 593 35.63 -3.44 -7.71
N SER A 594 35.65 -4.60 -8.38
CA SER A 594 36.81 -5.09 -9.14
C SER A 594 36.85 -4.58 -10.60
N TYR A 595 35.75 -4.06 -11.13
CA TYR A 595 35.67 -3.57 -12.51
C TYR A 595 35.25 -2.09 -12.55
N PRO A 596 35.95 -1.22 -13.30
CA PRO A 596 35.53 0.17 -13.47
C PRO A 596 34.23 0.27 -14.30
N ASP A 597 33.40 1.27 -13.97
CA ASP A 597 32.19 1.67 -14.72
C ASP A 597 31.09 0.60 -14.87
N THR A 598 30.93 -0.30 -13.89
CA THR A 598 29.88 -1.34 -13.92
C THR A 598 28.46 -0.79 -14.04
N ALA A 599 28.17 0.40 -13.52
CA ALA A 599 26.89 1.08 -13.67
C ALA A 599 26.52 1.39 -15.14
N GLN A 600 27.50 1.49 -16.04
CA GLN A 600 27.27 1.76 -17.47
C GLN A 600 27.06 0.49 -18.30
N ILE A 601 27.22 -0.70 -17.73
CA ILE A 601 27.08 -1.98 -18.46
C ILE A 601 25.73 -2.09 -19.17
N PRO A 602 24.57 -1.82 -18.53
CA PRO A 602 23.28 -1.89 -19.22
C PRO A 602 23.20 -0.96 -20.43
N ALA A 603 23.60 0.32 -20.28
CA ALA A 603 23.57 1.30 -21.35
C ALA A 603 24.51 0.92 -22.51
N ARG A 604 25.73 0.48 -22.18
CA ARG A 604 26.74 0.01 -23.15
C ARG A 604 26.24 -1.20 -23.94
N ASN A 605 25.62 -2.16 -23.27
CA ASN A 605 25.08 -3.36 -23.92
C ASN A 605 23.94 -3.03 -24.88
N LYS A 606 23.00 -2.17 -24.46
CA LYS A 606 21.91 -1.69 -25.31
C LYS A 606 22.46 -0.97 -26.56
N ALA A 607 23.40 -0.05 -26.37
CA ALA A 607 24.04 0.68 -27.46
C ALA A 607 24.79 -0.27 -28.41
N LYS A 608 25.53 -1.24 -27.86
CA LYS A 608 26.26 -2.25 -28.65
C LYS A 608 25.31 -3.05 -29.53
N LEU A 609 24.23 -3.63 -28.98
CA LEU A 609 23.32 -4.45 -29.78
C LEU A 609 22.55 -3.61 -30.80
N ARG A 610 22.15 -2.37 -30.47
CA ARG A 610 21.57 -1.44 -31.45
C ARG A 610 22.54 -1.13 -32.60
N SER A 611 23.83 -0.96 -32.33
CA SER A 611 24.86 -0.72 -33.37
C SER A 611 25.08 -1.91 -34.30
N ARG A 612 24.81 -3.14 -33.82
CA ARG A 612 24.88 -4.36 -34.63
C ARG A 612 23.64 -4.56 -35.51
N GLY A 613 22.51 -3.97 -35.10
CA GLY A 613 21.25 -4.05 -35.82
C GLY A 613 20.45 -5.32 -35.53
N LEU A 614 19.17 -5.29 -35.90
CA LEU A 614 18.21 -6.35 -35.58
C LEU A 614 18.55 -7.67 -36.28
N ALA A 615 18.90 -7.63 -37.57
CA ALA A 615 19.22 -8.81 -38.36
C ALA A 615 20.39 -9.62 -37.76
N PHE A 616 21.43 -8.95 -37.26
CA PHE A 616 22.55 -9.60 -36.57
C PHE A 616 22.09 -10.31 -35.29
N CYS A 617 21.25 -9.64 -34.48
CA CYS A 617 20.73 -10.21 -33.25
C CYS A 617 19.84 -11.43 -33.55
N GLU A 618 18.97 -11.37 -34.56
CA GLU A 618 18.09 -12.46 -34.98
C GLU A 618 18.87 -13.66 -35.56
N GLU A 619 19.89 -13.42 -36.38
CA GLU A 619 20.77 -14.47 -36.92
C GLU A 619 21.48 -15.20 -35.77
N ARG A 620 22.12 -14.47 -34.87
CA ARG A 620 22.77 -15.04 -33.67
C ARG A 620 21.77 -15.77 -32.78
N TRP A 621 20.56 -15.24 -32.63
CA TRP A 621 19.48 -15.87 -31.88
C TRP A 621 19.06 -17.22 -32.49
N SER A 622 18.94 -17.28 -33.81
CA SER A 622 18.54 -18.49 -34.54
C SER A 622 19.55 -19.64 -34.40
N VAL A 623 20.84 -19.33 -34.29
CA VAL A 623 21.92 -20.32 -34.05
C VAL A 623 21.82 -20.94 -32.65
N VAL A 624 21.34 -20.15 -31.69
CA VAL A 624 21.25 -20.55 -30.27
C VAL A 624 19.94 -21.27 -29.95
N ALA A 625 18.83 -20.77 -30.50
CA ALA A 625 17.51 -21.35 -30.38
C ALA A 625 17.28 -22.51 -31.38
N GLY A 626 18.35 -23.07 -31.97
CA GLY A 626 18.33 -23.90 -33.18
C GLY A 626 17.15 -24.86 -33.25
N LYS A 627 16.39 -24.80 -34.37
CA LYS A 627 15.15 -25.55 -34.67
C LYS A 627 14.62 -26.39 -33.49
N ILE A 628 14.10 -25.71 -32.48
CA ILE A 628 13.37 -26.30 -31.35
C ILE A 628 12.08 -26.95 -31.86
#